data_AF-A0A850JNR3-F1
#
_entry.id   AF-A0A850JNR3-F1
#
_cell.length_a   1.000
_cell.length_b   1.000
_cell.length_c   1.000
_cell.angle_alpha   90.00
_cell.angle_beta   90.00
_cell.angle_gamma   90.00
#
_symmetry.space_group_name_H-M   'P 1'
#
loop_
_entity.id
_entity.type
_entity.pdbx_description
1 polymer ?
#
loop_
_entity_poly.entity_id
_entity_poly.type
_entity_poly.pdbx_seq_one_letter_code
_entity_poly.pdbx_strand_id
1 'polypeptide(L)'
;MRRRPNICDACVRLQKRSNPGAETSLDRWIPCCEAFPERIPDEIYRGGFDHRNPYEGDRGIRFELRPGGERALAAYESAAARKAARKQDAGQNPGQGG
;
A
#
# COMPACT_ATOMS: atom_id res chain seq x y z
N MET A 1 12.73 -10.76 -3.28
CA MET A 1 12.31 -9.81 -2.22
C MET A 1 10.80 -9.91 -2.05
N ARG A 2 10.30 -10.10 -0.81
CA ARG A 2 8.85 -10.07 -0.56
C ARG A 2 8.39 -8.61 -0.54
N ARG A 3 7.39 -8.30 -1.36
CA ARG A 3 6.75 -6.98 -1.40
C ARG A 3 6.22 -6.61 0.00
N ARG A 4 6.38 -5.35 0.41
CA ARG A 4 5.85 -4.86 1.69
C ARG A 4 4.32 -4.98 1.70
N PRO A 5 3.71 -5.34 2.85
CA PRO A 5 2.25 -5.34 2.98
C PRO A 5 1.71 -3.94 2.68
N ASN A 6 0.63 -3.86 1.92
CA ASN A 6 -0.07 -2.62 1.65
C ASN A 6 -1.55 -2.79 1.98
N ILE A 7 -2.23 -1.70 2.33
CA ILE A 7 -3.64 -1.78 2.74
C ILE A 7 -4.57 -2.27 1.62
N CYS A 8 -4.22 -2.01 0.35
CA CYS A 8 -5.02 -2.51 -0.77
C CYS A 8 -5.02 -4.04 -0.85
N ASP A 9 -4.01 -4.74 -0.28
CA ASP A 9 -4.02 -6.21 -0.21
C ASP A 9 -5.19 -6.75 0.61
N ALA A 10 -5.84 -5.93 1.44
CA ALA A 10 -7.03 -6.28 2.22
C ALA A 10 -8.34 -5.78 1.58
N CYS A 11 -8.27 -4.94 0.55
CA CYS A 11 -9.43 -4.28 -0.04
C CYS A 11 -10.23 -5.24 -0.94
N VAL A 12 -11.57 -5.16 -0.88
CA VAL A 12 -12.49 -5.92 -1.75
C VAL A 12 -12.38 -5.52 -3.22
N ARG A 13 -11.96 -4.28 -3.46
CA ARG A 13 -11.87 -3.70 -4.81
C ARG A 13 -10.54 -3.98 -5.50
N LEU A 14 -9.55 -4.58 -4.82
CA LEU A 14 -8.25 -4.87 -5.42
C LEU A 14 -8.38 -5.97 -6.47
N GLN A 15 -8.01 -5.64 -7.70
CA GLN A 15 -7.90 -6.55 -8.81
C GLN A 15 -6.46 -6.59 -9.34
N LYS A 16 -6.13 -7.68 -10.03
CA LYS A 16 -4.82 -7.85 -10.70
C LYS A 16 -5.07 -8.20 -12.15
N ARG A 17 -4.71 -7.29 -13.06
CA ARG A 17 -4.75 -7.55 -14.50
C ARG A 17 -3.40 -8.06 -14.97
N SER A 18 -3.39 -8.94 -15.95
CA SER A 18 -2.14 -9.37 -16.58
C SER A 18 -1.51 -8.20 -17.30
N ASN A 19 -0.20 -8.03 -17.14
CA ASN A 19 0.59 -7.07 -17.87
C ASN A 19 1.22 -7.76 -19.10
N PRO A 20 0.68 -7.56 -20.31
CA PRO A 20 1.26 -8.18 -21.52
C PRO A 20 2.63 -7.60 -21.87
N GLY A 21 2.96 -6.39 -21.40
CA GLY A 21 4.26 -5.75 -21.58
C GLY A 21 5.27 -6.07 -20.47
N ALA A 22 5.01 -7.08 -19.63
CA ALA A 22 5.92 -7.42 -18.55
C ALA A 22 7.21 -8.07 -19.08
N GLU A 23 8.32 -7.34 -18.99
CA GLU A 23 9.65 -7.87 -19.32
C GLU A 23 10.18 -8.82 -18.24
N THR A 24 9.66 -8.71 -17.01
CA THR A 24 10.07 -9.54 -15.87
C THR A 24 8.88 -10.21 -15.20
N SER A 25 9.14 -11.34 -14.51
CA SER A 25 8.11 -12.03 -13.72
C SER A 25 7.55 -11.18 -12.56
N LEU A 26 8.27 -10.13 -12.14
CA LEU A 26 7.82 -9.22 -11.08
C LEU A 26 6.74 -8.25 -11.57
N ASP A 27 6.76 -7.90 -12.87
CA ASP A 27 5.84 -6.93 -13.47
C ASP A 27 4.66 -7.59 -14.18
N ARG A 28 4.49 -8.91 -14.06
CA ARG A 28 3.43 -9.71 -14.72
C ARG A 28 2.00 -9.26 -14.36
N TRP A 29 1.82 -8.55 -13.25
CA TRP A 29 0.51 -8.16 -12.75
C TRP A 29 0.42 -6.65 -12.46
N ILE A 30 -0.60 -6.01 -13.02
CA ILE A 30 -0.95 -4.61 -12.78
C ILE A 30 -2.03 -4.57 -11.68
N PRO A 31 -1.74 -3.97 -10.51
CA PRO A 31 -2.76 -3.76 -9.48
C PRO A 31 -3.70 -2.63 -9.91
N CYS A 32 -5.00 -2.89 -9.94
CA CYS A 32 -6.03 -1.90 -10.30
C CYS A 32 -7.26 -2.07 -9.41
N CYS A 33 -8.12 -1.07 -9.36
CA CYS A 33 -9.41 -1.12 -8.66
C CYS A 33 -10.41 -0.14 -9.30
N GLU A 34 -11.63 -0.04 -8.78
CA GLU A 34 -12.63 0.91 -9.31
C GLU A 34 -12.19 2.38 -9.20
N ALA A 35 -11.44 2.72 -8.14
CA ALA A 35 -10.85 4.05 -7.93
C ALA A 35 -9.79 4.35 -9.00
N PHE A 36 -8.91 3.37 -9.27
CA PHE A 36 -7.83 3.45 -10.25
C PHE A 36 -7.92 2.29 -11.24
N PRO A 37 -8.76 2.41 -12.29
CA PRO A 37 -9.04 1.29 -13.20
C PRO A 37 -7.85 0.94 -14.09
N GLU A 38 -6.91 1.86 -14.29
CA GLU A 38 -5.69 1.62 -15.06
C GLU A 38 -4.61 0.96 -14.19
N ARG A 39 -4.21 1.64 -13.11
CA ARG A 39 -3.21 1.16 -12.15
C ARG A 39 -3.30 1.93 -10.85
N ILE A 40 -3.21 1.24 -9.71
CA ILE A 40 -3.05 1.88 -8.40
C ILE A 40 -1.67 2.55 -8.36
N PRO A 41 -1.59 3.86 -8.04
CA PRO A 41 -0.33 4.58 -7.92
C PRO A 41 0.65 3.88 -6.97
N ASP A 42 1.94 3.90 -7.31
CA ASP A 42 2.98 3.25 -6.50
C ASP A 42 3.13 3.90 -5.12
N GLU A 43 2.73 5.16 -4.91
CA GLU A 43 2.70 5.80 -3.59
C GLU A 43 1.72 5.11 -2.63
N ILE A 44 0.59 4.67 -3.16
CA ILE A 44 -0.40 3.87 -2.44
C ILE A 44 0.08 2.44 -2.32
N TYR A 45 0.41 1.82 -3.46
CA TYR A 45 0.65 0.38 -3.53
C TYR A 45 2.02 -0.03 -2.96
N ARG A 46 3.07 0.78 -3.10
CA ARG A 46 4.45 0.51 -2.61
C ARG A 46 4.91 1.50 -1.54
N GLY A 47 4.45 2.75 -1.58
CA GLY A 47 4.82 3.82 -0.64
C GLY A 47 4.19 3.65 0.74
N GLY A 48 3.13 2.83 0.83
CA GLY A 48 2.45 2.51 2.08
C GLY A 48 1.53 3.63 2.56
N PHE A 49 1.05 4.48 1.66
CA PHE A 49 -0.04 5.40 1.95
C PHE A 49 -1.29 4.63 2.40
N ASP A 50 -1.95 5.15 3.42
CA ASP A 50 -3.17 4.57 3.97
C ASP A 50 -4.37 4.99 3.13
N HIS A 51 -4.73 4.14 2.16
CA HIS A 51 -5.87 4.33 1.28
C HIS A 51 -7.25 4.18 1.95
N ARG A 52 -7.33 4.25 3.29
CA ARG A 52 -8.56 4.66 3.99
C ARG A 52 -8.79 6.16 3.88
N ASN A 53 -7.71 6.92 3.72
CA ASN A 53 -7.74 8.36 3.49
C ASN A 53 -7.98 8.64 2.00
N PRO A 54 -8.65 9.76 1.69
CA PRO A 54 -8.91 10.12 0.30
C PRO A 54 -7.58 10.41 -0.38
N TYR A 55 -7.47 10.05 -1.65
CA TYR A 55 -6.29 10.30 -2.46
C TYR A 55 -6.73 10.93 -3.79
N GLU A 56 -5.89 11.81 -4.35
CA GLU A 56 -6.21 12.49 -5.59
C GLU A 56 -6.51 11.49 -6.72
N GLY A 57 -7.68 11.62 -7.33
CA GLY A 57 -8.11 10.73 -8.41
C GLY A 57 -8.76 9.41 -7.95
N ASP A 58 -9.00 9.19 -6.66
CA ASP A 58 -9.68 7.98 -6.14
C ASP A 58 -11.19 7.90 -6.44
N ARG A 59 -11.73 8.93 -7.12
CA ARG A 59 -13.14 9.06 -7.51
C ARG A 59 -14.11 8.98 -6.33
N GLY A 60 -13.64 9.29 -5.11
CA GLY A 60 -14.43 9.21 -3.88
C GLY A 60 -14.66 7.79 -3.37
N ILE A 61 -14.00 6.79 -3.95
CA ILE A 61 -14.18 5.39 -3.57
C ILE A 61 -13.30 5.08 -2.35
N ARG A 62 -13.96 4.62 -1.28
CA ARG A 62 -13.29 4.32 -0.01
C ARG A 62 -12.87 2.85 0.10
N PHE A 63 -11.89 2.61 0.96
CA PHE A 63 -11.48 1.27 1.36
C PHE A 63 -12.65 0.49 1.97
N GLU A 64 -12.75 -0.78 1.58
CA GLU A 64 -13.68 -1.73 2.18
C GLU A 64 -12.96 -3.08 2.31
N LEU A 65 -13.03 -3.66 3.49
CA LEU A 65 -12.35 -4.90 3.80
C LEU A 65 -13.02 -6.06 3.05
N ARG A 66 -12.24 -6.85 2.32
CA ARG A 66 -12.77 -8.06 1.67
C ARG A 66 -12.98 -9.17 2.70
N PRO A 67 -13.93 -10.10 2.46
CA PRO A 67 -14.03 -11.33 3.24
C PRO A 67 -12.70 -12.12 3.25
N GLY A 68 -12.17 -12.44 4.43
CA GLY A 68 -10.86 -13.11 4.59
C GLY A 68 -9.64 -12.19 4.44
N GLY A 69 -9.85 -10.87 4.35
CA GLY A 69 -8.81 -9.84 4.26
C GLY A 69 -8.15 -9.50 5.60
N GLU A 70 -8.66 -10.00 6.73
CA GLU A 70 -8.23 -9.64 8.09
C GLU A 70 -6.73 -9.87 8.31
N ARG A 71 -6.19 -10.98 7.79
CA ARG A 71 -4.75 -11.28 7.89
C ARG A 71 -3.90 -10.27 7.12
N ALA A 72 -4.38 -9.80 5.97
CA ALA A 72 -3.67 -8.81 5.16
C ALA A 72 -3.73 -7.42 5.83
N LEU A 73 -4.89 -7.06 6.40
CA LEU A 73 -5.06 -5.82 7.16
C LEU A 73 -4.15 -5.80 8.39
N ALA A 74 -4.19 -6.84 9.21
CA ALA A 74 -3.35 -6.95 10.40
C ALA A 74 -1.84 -6.90 10.07
N ALA A 75 -1.44 -7.52 8.94
CA ALA A 75 -0.05 -7.44 8.47
C ALA A 75 0.35 -6.02 8.05
N TYR A 76 -0.54 -5.28 7.39
CA TYR A 76 -0.34 -3.88 7.05
C TYR A 76 -0.23 -3.02 8.31
N GLU A 77 -1.16 -3.13 9.25
CA GLU A 77 -1.18 -2.34 10.49
C GLU A 77 0.07 -2.60 11.34
N SER A 78 0.49 -3.87 11.46
CA SER A 78 1.75 -4.23 12.12
C SER A 78 2.97 -3.61 11.44
N ALA A 79 2.99 -3.59 10.10
CA ALA A 79 4.08 -2.97 9.34
C ALA A 79 4.07 -1.44 9.46
N ALA A 80 2.89 -0.82 9.46
CA ALA A 80 2.71 0.61 9.65
C ALA A 80 3.16 1.06 11.05
N ALA A 81 2.78 0.32 12.09
CA ALA A 81 3.22 0.57 13.47
C ALA A 81 4.75 0.52 13.60
N ARG A 82 5.41 -0.49 13.02
CA ARG A 82 6.88 -0.58 12.99
C ARG A 82 7.53 0.59 12.26
N LYS A 83 6.93 1.05 11.15
CA LYS A 83 7.43 2.23 10.40
C LYS A 83 7.29 3.50 11.25
N ALA A 84 6.18 3.66 11.97
CA ALA A 84 5.95 4.79 12.86
C ALA A 84 6.96 4.81 14.01
N ALA A 85 7.17 3.67 14.69
CA ALA A 85 8.16 3.56 15.77
C ALA A 85 9.58 3.90 15.32
N ARG A 86 10.01 3.44 14.13
CA ARG A 86 11.32 3.81 13.55
C ARG A 86 11.44 5.30 13.24
N LYS A 87 10.36 5.96 12.81
CA LYS A 87 10.37 7.41 12.57
C LYS A 87 10.48 8.22 13.86
N GLN A 88 9.90 7.72 14.96
CA GLN A 88 10.00 8.37 16.28
C GLN A 88 11.44 8.32 16.80
N ASP A 89 12.10 7.17 16.68
CA ASP A 89 13.51 6.98 17.07
C ASP A 89 14.47 7.87 16.25
N ALA A 90 14.24 7.97 14.93
CA ALA A 90 15.04 8.83 14.06
C ALA A 90 14.81 10.34 14.27
N GLY A 91 13.69 10.74 14.88
CA GLY A 91 13.33 12.13 15.16
C GLY A 91 13.77 12.64 16.54
N GLN A 92 14.35 11.78 17.38
CA GLN A 92 14.68 12.09 18.77
C GLN A 92 16.15 12.50 19.00
N ASN A 93 16.98 12.67 17.96
CA ASN A 93 18.35 13.18 18.10
C ASN A 93 18.51 14.63 17.57
N PRO A 94 18.09 15.66 18.32
CA PRO A 94 18.67 16.99 18.16
C PRO A 94 19.92 17.09 19.04
N GLY A 95 21.10 16.93 18.45
CA GLY A 95 22.34 17.45 19.04
C GLY A 95 23.38 16.40 19.42
N GLN A 96 24.49 16.42 18.69
CA GLN A 96 25.79 16.66 19.30
C GLN A 96 26.54 17.65 18.40
N GLY A 97 26.49 18.92 18.78
CA GLY A 97 27.50 19.90 18.40
C GLY A 97 28.73 19.69 19.29
N GLY A 98 29.90 19.90 18.69
CA GLY A 98 31.23 19.92 19.31
C GLY A 98 32.19 20.47 18.28
#